data_AF-A0A381U878-F1
#
_entry.id   AF-A0A381U878-F1
#
_cell.length_a   1.000
_cell.length_b   1.000
_cell.length_c   1.000
_cell.angle_alpha   90.00
_cell.angle_beta   90.00
_cell.angle_gamma   90.00
#
_symmetry.space_group_name_H-M   'P 1'
#
loop_
_entity.id
_entity.type
_entity.pdbx_description
1 polymer ?
#
loop_
_entity_poly.entity_id
_entity_poly.type
_entity_poly.pdbx_seq_one_letter_code
_entity_poly.pdbx_strand_id
1 'polypeptide(L)'
;MKISKKIYSSIWNSDLNVFSSIIKKIAFITIAIGLSSIILSVFILEGFKKEIKKKVYNFSGHYDVSSYADGITFQNSPIELDRGLFSNYSENNKIKNIYPYIISSALVQGDYESIEGVIFKGVNKDFFHEISNNIISFNESFDLNSNFSKSILISSEINKRLQSKIGDTLTVFFPNSPPVFRKLIVYGIYETGLEEIDDVIIYGDININRKIYGWDVFKASGLSVFINNPDNIDMYFDEIKSLSSYDEFVETVNQKYVQIFDWLSLLDKNVVIFFIIIIFVASFNMLSIVVILIMERIKMIGILKSFGAKSSFIISIFARVGFRLIGMGVFIGNALAFIIILLQNKFQLFKLNKDNYYIENIPFDINYFMLLKINLLVIGLVLISIIIPLFIINRIKVIDSIQFS
;
A
#
# COMPACT_ATOMS: atom_id res chain seq x y z
N MET A 1 -45.95 20.54 4.57
CA MET A 1 -45.17 19.28 4.40
C MET A 1 -45.81 18.26 3.44
N LYS A 2 -47.14 18.05 3.44
CA LYS A 2 -47.80 17.03 2.59
C LYS A 2 -47.68 17.28 1.08
N ILE A 3 -47.83 18.53 0.62
CA ILE A 3 -47.76 18.90 -0.82
C ILE A 3 -46.35 18.69 -1.39
N SER A 4 -45.31 19.10 -0.66
CA SER A 4 -43.93 18.95 -1.11
C SER A 4 -43.52 17.47 -1.21
N LYS A 5 -44.05 16.60 -0.34
CA LYS A 5 -43.86 15.14 -0.40
C LYS A 5 -44.59 14.53 -1.60
N LYS A 6 -45.80 15.02 -1.93
CA LYS A 6 -46.60 14.54 -3.09
C LYS A 6 -45.99 14.94 -4.43
N ILE A 7 -45.46 16.16 -4.54
CA ILE A 7 -44.74 16.62 -5.76
C ILE A 7 -43.40 15.88 -5.90
N TYR A 8 -42.66 15.74 -4.80
CA TYR A 8 -41.46 14.91 -4.78
C TYR A 8 -41.74 13.46 -5.22
N SER A 9 -42.79 12.82 -4.68
CA SER A 9 -43.16 11.46 -5.09
C SER A 9 -43.62 11.43 -6.53
N SER A 10 -44.24 12.48 -7.06
CA SER A 10 -44.60 12.56 -8.48
C SER A 10 -43.36 12.63 -9.38
N ILE A 11 -42.31 13.38 -9.01
CA ILE A 11 -41.06 13.44 -9.78
C ILE A 11 -40.29 12.11 -9.67
N TRP A 12 -40.30 11.52 -8.47
CA TRP A 12 -39.60 10.27 -8.22
C TRP A 12 -40.29 9.06 -8.88
N ASN A 13 -41.62 8.94 -8.74
CA ASN A 13 -42.43 7.84 -9.25
C ASN A 13 -43.02 8.12 -10.64
N SER A 14 -42.65 9.21 -11.34
CA SER A 14 -43.05 9.40 -12.75
C SER A 14 -42.28 8.44 -13.67
N ASP A 15 -42.46 7.14 -13.43
CA ASP A 15 -42.00 6.05 -14.29
C ASP A 15 -42.94 5.83 -15.48
N LEU A 16 -43.99 6.64 -15.61
CA LEU A 16 -44.91 6.64 -16.75
C LEU A 16 -44.28 7.17 -18.06
N ASN A 17 -43.20 7.96 -17.96
CA ASN A 17 -42.38 8.35 -19.11
C ASN A 17 -41.05 7.59 -19.07
N VAL A 18 -40.87 6.65 -20.01
CA VAL A 18 -39.66 5.82 -20.17
C VAL A 18 -38.37 6.65 -20.10
N PHE A 19 -38.38 7.86 -20.68
CA PHE A 19 -37.26 8.79 -20.73
C PHE A 19 -36.77 9.25 -19.34
N SER A 20 -37.70 9.63 -18.46
CA SER A 20 -37.37 10.15 -17.11
C SER A 20 -36.81 9.05 -16.21
N SER A 21 -37.31 7.81 -16.35
CA SER A 21 -36.80 6.65 -15.62
C SER A 21 -35.37 6.26 -16.04
N ILE A 22 -35.07 6.34 -17.35
CA ILE A 22 -33.73 6.08 -17.89
C ILE A 22 -32.72 7.10 -17.36
N ILE A 23 -33.04 8.40 -17.37
CA ILE A 23 -32.13 9.44 -16.88
C ILE A 23 -31.77 9.23 -15.41
N LYS A 24 -32.77 8.93 -14.56
CA LYS A 24 -32.54 8.62 -13.14
C LYS A 24 -31.61 7.41 -12.97
N LYS A 25 -31.76 6.36 -13.77
CA LYS A 25 -30.89 5.17 -13.74
C LYS A 25 -29.46 5.49 -14.12
N ILE A 26 -29.27 6.18 -15.24
CA ILE A 26 -27.95 6.61 -15.71
C ILE A 26 -27.27 7.45 -14.61
N ALA A 27 -28.00 8.36 -13.97
CA ALA A 27 -27.48 9.22 -12.91
C ALA A 27 -26.83 8.48 -11.75
N PHE A 28 -27.56 7.58 -11.09
CA PHE A 28 -26.99 6.87 -9.95
C PHE A 28 -25.98 5.81 -10.38
N ILE A 29 -26.07 5.24 -11.59
CA ILE A 29 -25.08 4.29 -12.12
C ILE A 29 -23.74 5.00 -12.35
N THR A 30 -23.71 6.18 -12.95
CA THR A 30 -22.47 6.93 -13.19
C THR A 30 -21.79 7.28 -11.87
N ILE A 31 -22.55 7.74 -10.87
CA ILE A 31 -22.02 8.01 -9.52
C ILE A 31 -21.51 6.71 -8.87
N ALA A 32 -22.26 5.62 -8.97
CA ALA A 32 -21.89 4.33 -8.39
C ALA A 32 -20.57 3.80 -8.97
N ILE A 33 -20.43 3.81 -10.30
CA ILE A 33 -19.21 3.38 -10.98
C ILE A 33 -18.05 4.27 -10.56
N GLY A 34 -18.17 5.59 -10.68
CA GLY A 34 -17.10 6.52 -10.34
C GLY A 34 -16.63 6.38 -8.88
N LEU A 35 -17.58 6.29 -7.94
CA LEU A 35 -17.25 6.08 -6.53
C LEU A 35 -16.60 4.71 -6.30
N SER A 36 -17.13 3.65 -6.89
CA SER A 36 -16.56 2.31 -6.75
C SER A 36 -15.12 2.24 -7.27
N SER A 37 -14.85 2.87 -8.43
CA SER A 37 -13.51 2.97 -8.99
C SER A 37 -12.55 3.70 -8.05
N ILE A 38 -12.95 4.84 -7.48
CA ILE A 38 -12.12 5.59 -6.53
C ILE A 38 -11.80 4.74 -5.29
N ILE A 39 -12.81 4.11 -4.70
CA ILE A 39 -12.64 3.28 -3.49
C ILE A 39 -11.66 2.13 -3.78
N LEU A 40 -11.87 1.42 -4.89
CA LEU A 40 -11.00 0.32 -5.30
C LEU A 40 -9.57 0.81 -5.54
N SER A 41 -9.38 1.89 -6.29
CA SER A 41 -8.04 2.44 -6.56
C SER A 41 -7.28 2.80 -5.28
N VAL A 42 -7.94 3.45 -4.31
CA VAL A 42 -7.31 3.80 -3.03
C VAL A 42 -6.96 2.55 -2.23
N PHE A 43 -7.88 1.60 -2.08
CA PHE A 43 -7.64 0.40 -1.27
C PHE A 43 -6.60 -0.54 -1.88
N ILE A 44 -6.56 -0.62 -3.23
CA ILE A 44 -5.52 -1.36 -3.94
C ILE A 44 -4.17 -0.70 -3.72
N LEU A 45 -4.09 0.63 -3.82
CA LEU A 45 -2.83 1.34 -3.62
C LEU A 45 -2.30 1.16 -2.18
N GLU A 46 -3.15 1.37 -1.17
CA GLU A 46 -2.75 1.20 0.23
C GLU A 46 -2.34 -0.24 0.54
N GLY A 47 -3.11 -1.22 0.04
CA GLY A 47 -2.75 -2.63 0.14
C GLY A 47 -1.40 -2.93 -0.52
N PHE A 48 -1.16 -2.37 -1.69
CA PHE A 48 0.08 -2.56 -2.44
C PHE A 48 1.27 -2.00 -1.66
N LYS A 49 1.18 -0.75 -1.22
CA LYS A 49 2.21 -0.10 -0.40
C LYS A 49 2.51 -0.91 0.85
N LYS A 50 1.48 -1.39 1.55
CA LYS A 50 1.63 -2.17 2.77
C LYS A 50 2.38 -3.47 2.53
N GLU A 51 2.06 -4.20 1.46
CA GLU A 51 2.76 -5.44 1.10
C GLU A 51 4.24 -5.19 0.73
N ILE A 52 4.53 -4.15 -0.06
CA ILE A 52 5.94 -3.80 -0.39
C ILE A 52 6.71 -3.40 0.87
N LYS A 53 6.15 -2.51 1.70
CA LYS A 53 6.78 -2.09 2.97
C LYS A 53 7.07 -3.29 3.87
N LYS A 54 6.09 -4.18 4.03
CA LYS A 54 6.22 -5.39 4.85
C LYS A 54 7.37 -6.28 4.35
N LYS A 55 7.52 -6.45 3.03
CA LYS A 55 8.63 -7.22 2.46
C LYS A 55 9.99 -6.60 2.80
N VAL A 56 10.15 -5.29 2.65
CA VAL A 56 11.40 -4.62 3.04
C VAL A 56 11.65 -4.77 4.55
N TYR A 57 10.62 -4.54 5.38
CA TYR A 57 10.75 -4.60 6.83
C TYR A 57 11.09 -5.98 7.38
N ASN A 58 10.56 -7.06 6.78
CA ASN A 58 10.89 -8.43 7.21
C ASN A 58 12.39 -8.73 7.10
N PHE A 59 13.08 -8.17 6.09
CA PHE A 59 14.49 -8.49 5.79
C PHE A 59 15.50 -7.48 6.35
N SER A 60 15.06 -6.25 6.60
CA SER A 60 15.93 -5.16 7.06
C SER A 60 15.60 -4.64 8.45
N GLY A 61 14.43 -4.99 8.99
CA GLY A 61 13.87 -4.37 10.20
C GLY A 61 13.13 -3.07 9.89
N HIS A 62 12.88 -2.27 10.92
CA HIS A 62 12.29 -0.94 10.79
C HIS A 62 13.36 0.15 10.91
N TYR A 63 14.38 -0.07 11.75
CA TYR A 63 15.59 0.77 11.77
C TYR A 63 16.80 -0.09 11.52
N ASP A 64 17.78 0.54 10.90
CA ASP A 64 19.12 0.02 10.73
C ASP A 64 20.05 0.85 11.60
N VAL A 65 20.85 0.17 12.41
CA VAL A 65 21.89 0.80 13.22
C VAL A 65 23.21 0.28 12.70
N SER A 66 24.06 1.16 12.20
CA SER A 66 25.38 0.81 11.67
C SER A 66 26.46 1.64 12.35
N SER A 67 27.73 1.35 12.05
CA SER A 67 28.80 2.21 12.53
C SER A 67 28.76 3.56 11.81
N TYR A 68 28.86 4.66 12.56
CA TYR A 68 28.99 6.00 11.98
C TYR A 68 30.20 6.13 11.05
N ALA A 69 31.25 5.33 11.30
CA ALA A 69 32.44 5.32 10.47
C ALA A 69 32.17 4.76 9.06
N ASP A 70 31.18 3.89 8.87
CA ASP A 70 30.89 3.27 7.57
C ASP A 70 30.48 4.30 6.52
N GLY A 71 29.77 5.35 6.94
CA GLY A 71 29.42 6.49 6.10
C GLY A 71 30.61 7.35 5.65
N ILE A 72 31.80 7.10 6.21
CA ILE A 72 33.03 7.86 5.97
C ILE A 72 34.12 6.97 5.33
N THR A 73 34.28 5.73 5.79
CA THR A 73 35.47 4.91 5.49
C THR A 73 35.27 3.87 4.40
N PHE A 74 34.05 3.68 3.86
CA PHE A 74 33.71 2.57 2.93
C PHE A 74 34.19 1.19 3.41
N GLN A 75 34.54 1.05 4.69
CA GLN A 75 35.01 -0.15 5.33
C GLN A 75 34.01 -0.50 6.42
N ASN A 76 33.65 -1.78 6.49
CA ASN A 76 32.74 -2.34 7.47
C ASN A 76 33.38 -2.27 8.87
N SER A 77 33.08 -1.20 9.60
CA SER A 77 33.62 -0.93 10.93
C SER A 77 32.66 -1.52 11.97
N PRO A 78 33.16 -2.25 12.99
CA PRO A 78 32.27 -2.89 13.95
C PRO A 78 31.63 -1.87 14.90
N ILE A 79 30.37 -2.10 15.23
CA ILE A 79 29.74 -1.57 16.45
C ILE A 79 29.92 -2.57 17.60
N GLU A 80 30.00 -2.05 18.82
CA GLU A 80 30.10 -2.85 20.05
C GLU A 80 28.69 -3.06 20.63
N LEU A 81 28.29 -4.33 20.82
CA LEU A 81 26.98 -4.76 21.28
C LEU A 81 26.79 -4.63 22.80
N ASP A 82 27.87 -4.49 23.56
CA ASP A 82 27.85 -4.35 25.03
C ASP A 82 27.47 -2.93 25.49
N ARG A 83 27.36 -2.00 24.54
CA ARG A 83 26.96 -0.61 24.75
C ARG A 83 25.95 -0.17 23.70
N GLY A 84 25.35 1.00 23.90
CA GLY A 84 24.40 1.58 22.95
C GLY A 84 23.09 0.82 22.87
N LEU A 85 22.51 0.83 21.67
CA LEU A 85 21.12 0.45 21.46
C LEU A 85 20.86 -1.02 21.84
N PHE A 86 21.79 -1.94 21.52
CA PHE A 86 21.64 -3.36 21.84
C PHE A 86 21.69 -3.65 23.35
N SER A 87 22.39 -2.84 24.13
CA SER A 87 22.44 -3.01 25.60
C SER A 87 21.23 -2.39 26.30
N ASN A 88 20.67 -1.31 25.74
CA ASN A 88 19.65 -0.47 26.40
C ASN A 88 18.20 -0.81 25.98
N TYR A 89 17.98 -1.57 24.91
CA TYR A 89 16.63 -1.74 24.35
C TYR A 89 15.63 -2.47 25.25
N SER A 90 16.11 -3.28 26.20
CA SER A 90 15.25 -4.08 27.08
C SER A 90 14.34 -3.21 27.96
N GLU A 91 14.69 -1.93 28.15
CA GLU A 91 13.90 -0.96 28.90
C GLU A 91 12.80 -0.29 28.05
N ASN A 92 12.84 -0.47 26.72
CA ASN A 92 11.92 0.20 25.80
C ASN A 92 10.82 -0.76 25.27
N ASN A 93 9.60 -0.55 25.76
CA ASN A 93 8.40 -1.32 25.35
C ASN A 93 7.99 -1.16 23.88
N LYS A 94 8.63 -0.27 23.10
CA LYS A 94 8.33 -0.06 21.68
C LYS A 94 9.14 -0.97 20.77
N ILE A 95 10.32 -1.40 21.22
CA ILE A 95 11.19 -2.31 20.48
C ILE A 95 10.67 -3.74 20.70
N LYS A 96 10.35 -4.42 19.59
CA LYS A 96 9.92 -5.83 19.59
C LYS A 96 11.14 -6.73 19.78
N ASN A 97 12.12 -6.61 18.88
CA ASN A 97 13.32 -7.43 18.80
C ASN A 97 14.46 -6.66 18.13
N ILE A 98 15.70 -7.05 18.41
CA ILE A 98 16.88 -6.58 17.68
C ILE A 98 17.72 -7.77 17.27
N TYR A 99 18.17 -7.75 16.01
CA TYR A 99 19.04 -8.78 15.47
C TYR A 99 20.35 -8.17 15.02
N PRO A 100 21.49 -8.52 15.67
CA PRO A 100 22.79 -8.13 15.15
C PRO A 100 23.05 -8.88 13.84
N TYR A 101 23.72 -8.20 12.91
CA TYR A 101 24.15 -8.80 11.66
C TYR A 101 25.60 -8.40 11.33
N ILE A 102 26.25 -9.21 10.50
CA ILE A 102 27.55 -8.85 9.90
C ILE A 102 27.46 -9.04 8.39
N ILE A 103 27.90 -8.05 7.64
CA ILE A 103 27.92 -8.10 6.18
C ILE A 103 29.34 -8.36 5.69
N SER A 104 29.49 -9.18 4.67
CA SER A 104 30.76 -9.30 3.92
C SER A 104 30.49 -9.57 2.45
N SER A 105 31.24 -8.94 1.56
CA SER A 105 31.22 -9.29 0.13
C SER A 105 31.82 -10.68 -0.07
N ALA A 106 31.19 -11.49 -0.92
CA ALA A 106 31.61 -12.85 -1.22
C ALA A 106 31.33 -13.19 -2.69
N LEU A 107 32.00 -14.21 -3.20
CA LEU A 107 31.63 -14.89 -4.43
C LEU A 107 31.04 -16.26 -4.07
N VAL A 108 29.96 -16.65 -4.72
CA VAL A 108 29.34 -17.97 -4.54
C VAL A 108 29.49 -18.74 -5.83
N GLN A 109 29.96 -19.97 -5.72
CA GLN A 109 30.14 -20.88 -6.84
C GLN A 109 29.32 -22.15 -6.62
N GLY A 110 28.52 -22.50 -7.63
CA GLY A 110 27.82 -23.78 -7.73
C GLY A 110 28.62 -24.83 -8.49
N ASP A 111 28.06 -26.05 -8.58
CA ASP A 111 28.73 -27.19 -9.23
C ASP A 111 28.89 -27.01 -10.76
N TYR A 112 28.12 -26.10 -11.37
CA TYR A 112 28.16 -25.82 -12.81
C TYR A 112 29.13 -24.70 -13.21
N GLU A 113 30.13 -24.40 -12.36
CA GLU A 113 31.12 -23.33 -12.56
C GLU A 113 30.56 -21.90 -12.70
N SER A 114 29.26 -21.70 -12.46
CA SER A 114 28.64 -20.38 -12.34
C SER A 114 29.12 -19.69 -11.06
N ILE A 115 29.54 -18.43 -11.19
CA ILE A 115 30.05 -17.60 -10.09
C ILE A 115 29.21 -16.35 -10.00
N GLU A 116 28.65 -16.11 -8.81
CA GLU A 116 27.83 -14.94 -8.52
C GLU A 116 28.49 -14.09 -7.43
N GLY A 117 28.50 -12.77 -7.62
CA GLY A 117 28.90 -11.82 -6.59
C GLY A 117 27.74 -11.56 -5.64
N VAL A 118 27.95 -11.76 -4.34
CA VAL A 118 26.90 -11.60 -3.33
C VAL A 118 27.39 -10.85 -2.10
N ILE A 119 26.43 -10.37 -1.34
CA ILE A 119 26.56 -9.87 0.01
C ILE A 119 26.15 -11.02 0.95
N PHE A 120 27.12 -11.58 1.65
CA PHE A 120 26.86 -12.54 2.71
C PHE A 120 26.45 -11.81 3.98
N LYS A 121 25.16 -11.83 4.30
CA LYS A 121 24.59 -11.26 5.52
C LYS A 121 24.50 -12.36 6.59
N GLY A 122 25.46 -12.35 7.49
CA GLY A 122 25.48 -13.21 8.66
C GLY A 122 24.49 -12.74 9.71
N VAL A 123 23.56 -13.61 10.12
CA VAL A 123 22.51 -13.33 11.09
C VAL A 123 22.43 -14.43 12.14
N ASN A 124 21.73 -14.15 13.23
CA ASN A 124 21.35 -15.18 14.20
C ASN A 124 20.23 -16.06 13.65
N LYS A 125 20.13 -17.29 14.16
CA LYS A 125 19.08 -18.23 13.78
C LYS A 125 17.67 -17.65 13.93
N ASP A 126 17.42 -16.91 15.01
CA ASP A 126 16.10 -16.36 15.31
C ASP A 126 15.62 -15.36 14.24
N PHE A 127 16.52 -14.76 13.48
CA PHE A 127 16.18 -13.89 12.35
C PHE A 127 15.44 -14.66 11.24
N PHE A 128 15.71 -15.96 11.07
CA PHE A 128 15.02 -16.78 10.07
C PHE A 128 13.52 -16.88 10.34
N HIS A 129 13.07 -16.68 11.58
CA HIS A 129 11.64 -16.60 11.92
C HIS A 129 10.98 -15.32 11.40
N GLU A 130 11.69 -14.19 11.33
CA GLU A 130 11.12 -12.93 10.80
C GLU A 130 10.93 -13.01 9.27
N ILE A 131 11.84 -13.70 8.56
CA ILE A 131 11.77 -13.88 7.10
C ILE A 131 11.04 -15.15 6.64
N SER A 132 10.51 -15.97 7.56
CA SER A 132 9.97 -17.30 7.23
C SER A 132 8.83 -17.27 6.22
N ASN A 133 8.01 -16.20 6.23
CA ASN A 133 6.89 -16.03 5.30
C ASN A 133 7.32 -15.83 3.84
N ASN A 134 8.59 -15.54 3.61
CA ASN A 134 9.17 -15.32 2.28
C ASN A 134 10.02 -16.51 1.81
N ILE A 135 10.14 -17.57 2.61
CA ILE A 135 10.83 -18.80 2.23
C ILE A 135 9.87 -19.64 1.40
N ILE A 136 10.15 -19.77 0.11
CA ILE A 136 9.28 -20.50 -0.84
C ILE A 136 9.53 -22.00 -0.81
N SER A 137 10.75 -22.42 -0.46
CA SER A 137 11.10 -23.82 -0.33
C SER A 137 12.28 -23.97 0.63
N PHE A 138 12.25 -25.00 1.48
CA PHE A 138 13.32 -25.29 2.43
C PHE A 138 13.42 -26.79 2.68
N ASN A 139 14.56 -27.22 3.21
CA ASN A 139 14.81 -28.60 3.54
C ASN A 139 14.15 -28.99 4.87
N GLU A 140 12.94 -29.57 4.82
CA GLU A 140 12.21 -30.02 6.02
C GLU A 140 12.96 -31.10 6.82
N SER A 141 13.82 -31.88 6.18
CA SER A 141 14.62 -32.93 6.82
C SER A 141 15.87 -32.40 7.54
N PHE A 142 16.15 -31.11 7.42
CA PHE A 142 17.36 -30.48 7.90
C PHE A 142 17.10 -29.75 9.23
N ASP A 143 17.64 -30.28 10.32
CA ASP A 143 17.54 -29.61 11.62
C ASP A 143 18.43 -28.36 11.65
N LEU A 144 17.78 -27.20 11.55
CA LEU A 144 18.44 -25.90 11.67
C LEU A 144 19.18 -25.72 13.00
N ASN A 145 18.79 -26.38 14.10
CA ASN A 145 19.50 -26.21 15.37
C ASN A 145 20.92 -26.76 15.32
N SER A 146 21.09 -27.96 14.76
CA SER A 146 22.38 -28.65 14.72
C SER A 146 23.29 -28.17 13.58
N ASN A 147 22.72 -27.65 12.49
CA ASN A 147 23.48 -27.39 11.27
C ASN A 147 23.50 -25.93 10.79
N PHE A 148 22.94 -24.97 11.53
CA PHE A 148 22.86 -23.55 11.13
C PHE A 148 24.20 -22.98 10.61
N SER A 149 25.30 -23.32 11.28
CA SER A 149 26.64 -22.82 10.94
C SER A 149 27.18 -23.29 9.59
N LYS A 150 26.50 -24.23 8.94
CA LYS A 150 26.84 -24.76 7.60
C LYS A 150 25.73 -24.47 6.59
N SER A 151 24.68 -23.76 6.98
CA SER A 151 23.52 -23.49 6.15
C SER A 151 23.57 -22.10 5.55
N ILE A 152 23.07 -22.00 4.32
CA ILE A 152 22.78 -20.73 3.67
C ILE A 152 21.34 -20.72 3.16
N LEU A 153 20.74 -19.54 3.22
CA LEU A 153 19.50 -19.20 2.55
C LEU A 153 19.86 -18.33 1.35
N ILE A 154 19.43 -18.74 0.16
CA ILE A 154 19.69 -18.02 -1.09
C ILE A 154 18.37 -17.51 -1.67
N SER A 155 18.41 -16.45 -2.45
CA SER A 155 17.22 -15.97 -3.14
C SER A 155 16.86 -16.86 -4.33
N SER A 156 15.62 -16.76 -4.79
CA SER A 156 15.14 -17.41 -6.01
C SER A 156 15.98 -17.00 -7.24
N GLU A 157 16.34 -15.72 -7.34
CA GLU A 157 17.14 -15.20 -8.46
C GLU A 157 18.59 -15.71 -8.47
N ILE A 158 19.27 -15.69 -7.32
CA ILE A 158 20.61 -16.27 -7.18
C ILE A 158 20.57 -17.77 -7.45
N ASN A 159 19.53 -18.46 -6.95
CA ASN A 159 19.36 -19.89 -7.19
C ASN A 159 19.17 -20.21 -8.69
N LYS A 160 18.38 -19.41 -9.44
CA LYS A 160 18.19 -19.58 -10.88
C LYS A 160 19.50 -19.44 -11.65
N ARG A 161 20.32 -18.44 -11.31
CA ARG A 161 21.63 -18.20 -11.95
C ARG A 161 22.67 -19.26 -11.62
N LEU A 162 22.70 -19.71 -10.35
CA LEU A 162 23.59 -20.78 -9.90
C LEU A 162 23.13 -22.18 -10.33
N GLN A 163 21.85 -22.34 -10.70
CA GLN A 163 21.21 -23.63 -11.03
C GLN A 163 21.30 -24.65 -9.88
N SER A 164 21.29 -24.18 -8.64
CA SER A 164 21.36 -25.03 -7.45
C SER A 164 19.99 -25.58 -7.02
N LYS A 165 20.03 -26.63 -6.20
CA LYS A 165 18.88 -27.23 -5.54
C LYS A 165 19.05 -27.18 -4.02
N ILE A 166 17.93 -27.29 -3.32
CA ILE A 166 17.94 -27.45 -1.86
C ILE A 166 18.70 -28.72 -1.50
N GLY A 167 19.63 -28.58 -0.54
CA GLY A 167 20.54 -29.64 -0.11
C GLY A 167 21.88 -29.66 -0.85
N ASP A 168 22.02 -28.93 -1.96
CA ASP A 168 23.30 -28.82 -2.65
C ASP A 168 24.31 -28.05 -1.80
N THR A 169 25.60 -28.30 -2.06
CA THR A 169 26.69 -27.62 -1.36
C THR A 169 27.32 -26.57 -2.27
N LEU A 170 27.21 -25.30 -1.90
CA LEU A 170 27.85 -24.19 -2.60
C LEU A 170 29.18 -23.82 -1.95
N THR A 171 30.15 -23.42 -2.76
CA THR A 171 31.42 -22.89 -2.27
C THR A 171 31.35 -21.37 -2.22
N VAL A 172 31.46 -20.81 -1.02
CA VAL A 172 31.50 -19.36 -0.79
C VAL A 172 32.94 -18.93 -0.56
N PHE A 173 33.39 -17.99 -1.38
CA PHE A 173 34.71 -17.39 -1.37
C PHE A 173 34.64 -15.97 -0.81
N PHE A 174 35.40 -15.70 0.24
CA PHE A 174 35.55 -14.38 0.82
C PHE A 174 36.93 -13.81 0.45
N PRO A 175 37.00 -12.64 -0.23
CA PRO A 175 38.24 -12.03 -0.71
C PRO A 175 39.04 -11.35 0.41
N ASN A 176 39.25 -12.05 1.52
CA ASN A 176 40.10 -11.61 2.61
C ASN A 176 41.58 -11.91 2.33
N SER A 177 42.46 -11.40 3.19
CA SER A 177 43.90 -11.66 3.13
C SER A 177 44.35 -12.36 4.43
N PRO A 178 44.52 -13.70 4.45
CA PRO A 178 44.37 -14.64 3.35
C PRO A 178 42.90 -14.95 2.98
N PRO A 179 42.63 -15.42 1.75
CA PRO A 179 41.28 -15.70 1.31
C PRO A 179 40.67 -16.87 2.08
N VAL A 180 39.36 -16.78 2.35
CA VAL A 180 38.62 -17.79 3.11
C VAL A 180 37.61 -18.48 2.21
N PHE A 181 37.63 -19.81 2.20
CA PHE A 181 36.66 -20.65 1.48
C PHE A 181 35.78 -21.39 2.49
N ARG A 182 34.47 -21.47 2.20
CA ARG A 182 33.50 -22.23 2.99
C ARG A 182 32.57 -23.01 2.08
N LYS A 183 32.39 -24.28 2.38
CA LYS A 183 31.34 -25.11 1.77
C LYS A 183 30.09 -25.01 2.62
N LEU A 184 29.00 -24.51 2.06
CA LEU A 184 27.74 -24.25 2.74
C LEU A 184 26.59 -24.94 2.00
N ILE A 185 25.65 -25.48 2.74
CA ILE A 185 24.51 -26.24 2.24
C ILE A 185 23.35 -25.29 2.02
N VAL A 186 22.72 -25.36 0.85
CA VAL A 186 21.47 -24.63 0.54
C VAL A 186 20.36 -25.19 1.41
N TYR A 187 20.04 -24.48 2.49
CA TYR A 187 18.97 -24.86 3.40
C TYR A 187 17.59 -24.53 2.83
N GLY A 188 17.48 -23.37 2.18
CA GLY A 188 16.23 -22.93 1.59
C GLY A 188 16.42 -21.78 0.63
N ILE A 189 15.34 -21.53 -0.11
CA ILE A 189 15.24 -20.51 -1.13
C ILE A 189 14.17 -19.52 -0.68
N TYR A 190 14.51 -18.24 -0.65
CA TYR A 190 13.59 -17.16 -0.35
C TYR A 190 13.26 -16.33 -1.58
N GLU A 191 12.13 -15.64 -1.54
CA GLU A 191 11.72 -14.71 -2.60
C GLU A 191 11.04 -13.50 -1.96
N THR A 192 11.62 -12.33 -2.16
CA THR A 192 11.00 -11.06 -1.77
C THR A 192 10.34 -10.39 -2.97
N GLY A 193 10.81 -10.66 -4.18
CA GLY A 193 10.48 -9.92 -5.40
C GLY A 193 11.25 -8.61 -5.52
N LEU A 194 11.98 -8.16 -4.51
CA LEU A 194 12.73 -6.90 -4.58
C LEU A 194 14.14 -7.18 -5.08
N GLU A 195 14.51 -6.59 -6.22
CA GLU A 195 15.82 -6.78 -6.86
C GLU A 195 16.98 -6.39 -5.92
N GLU A 196 16.80 -5.32 -5.13
CA GLU A 196 17.80 -4.82 -4.18
C GLU A 196 18.14 -5.83 -3.07
N ILE A 197 17.32 -6.86 -2.89
CA ILE A 197 17.51 -7.94 -1.91
C ILE A 197 17.80 -9.25 -2.65
N ASP A 198 16.91 -9.64 -3.55
CA ASP A 198 16.93 -10.95 -4.20
C ASP A 198 18.12 -11.11 -5.15
N ASP A 199 18.69 -10.05 -5.73
CA ASP A 199 19.83 -10.23 -6.64
C ASP A 199 21.17 -10.34 -5.93
N VAL A 200 21.29 -9.81 -4.72
CA VAL A 200 22.60 -9.58 -4.11
C VAL A 200 22.78 -10.23 -2.75
N ILE A 201 21.73 -10.57 -1.98
CA ILE A 201 21.91 -11.01 -0.58
C ILE A 201 21.77 -12.53 -0.43
N ILE A 202 22.71 -13.14 0.28
CA ILE A 202 22.54 -14.48 0.87
C ILE A 202 22.64 -14.41 2.38
N TYR A 203 21.86 -15.24 3.09
CA TYR A 203 21.85 -15.27 4.55
C TYR A 203 22.53 -16.52 5.07
N GLY A 204 23.30 -16.38 6.16
CA GLY A 204 23.92 -17.50 6.85
C GLY A 204 24.24 -17.17 8.29
N ASP A 205 25.03 -18.02 8.94
CA ASP A 205 25.40 -17.82 10.34
C ASP A 205 26.38 -16.65 10.50
N ILE A 206 26.02 -15.68 11.34
CA ILE A 206 26.86 -14.54 11.75
C ILE A 206 28.26 -14.94 12.21
N ASN A 207 28.41 -16.14 12.79
CA ASN A 207 29.70 -16.64 13.27
C ASN A 207 30.68 -16.94 12.13
N ILE A 208 30.19 -17.14 10.89
CA ILE A 208 31.05 -17.26 9.71
C ILE A 208 31.77 -15.93 9.48
N ASN A 209 31.03 -14.81 9.45
CA ASN A 209 31.61 -13.49 9.29
C ASN A 209 32.53 -13.09 10.46
N ARG A 210 32.16 -13.42 11.71
CA ARG A 210 33.02 -13.17 12.88
C ARG A 210 34.40 -13.80 12.72
N LYS A 211 34.47 -15.05 12.26
CA LYS A 211 35.74 -15.74 11.99
C LYS A 211 36.52 -15.11 10.84
N ILE A 212 35.82 -14.57 9.84
CA ILE A 212 36.43 -13.91 8.67
C ILE A 212 37.08 -12.58 9.08
N TYR A 213 36.41 -11.77 9.90
CA TYR A 213 36.91 -10.48 10.37
C TYR A 213 37.76 -10.56 11.65
N GLY A 214 37.81 -11.71 12.32
CA GLY A 214 38.44 -11.84 13.63
C GLY A 214 37.69 -11.09 14.74
N TRP A 215 36.38 -10.93 14.58
CA TRP A 215 35.52 -10.23 15.53
C TRP A 215 35.03 -11.19 16.62
N ASP A 216 34.92 -10.66 17.83
CA ASP A 216 34.33 -11.38 18.96
C ASP A 216 32.79 -11.36 18.91
N VAL A 217 32.15 -11.97 19.91
CA VAL A 217 30.69 -12.08 19.99
C VAL A 217 29.99 -10.75 20.29
N PHE A 218 30.72 -9.76 20.78
CA PHE A 218 30.21 -8.42 21.09
C PHE A 218 30.36 -7.45 19.92
N LYS A 219 30.82 -7.91 18.75
CA LYS A 219 30.95 -7.08 17.55
C LYS A 219 29.98 -7.48 16.46
N ALA A 220 29.45 -6.48 15.77
CA ALA A 220 28.57 -6.61 14.61
C ALA A 220 28.80 -5.48 13.60
N SER A 221 28.38 -5.65 12.36
CA SER A 221 28.34 -4.56 11.38
C SER A 221 27.20 -3.59 11.68
N GLY A 222 26.11 -4.14 12.20
CA GLY A 222 24.93 -3.37 12.53
C GLY A 222 23.85 -4.18 13.21
N LEU A 223 22.75 -3.50 13.51
CA LEU A 223 21.56 -4.03 14.14
C LEU A 223 20.35 -3.79 13.25
N SER A 224 19.58 -4.84 12.99
CA SER A 224 18.23 -4.72 12.45
C SER A 224 17.24 -4.62 13.61
N VAL A 225 16.60 -3.46 13.77
CA VAL A 225 15.72 -3.14 14.89
C VAL A 225 14.26 -3.29 14.45
N PHE A 226 13.50 -4.12 15.17
CA PHE A 226 12.08 -4.32 14.94
C PHE A 226 11.26 -3.62 16.02
N ILE A 227 10.22 -2.87 15.62
CA ILE A 227 9.30 -2.18 16.55
C ILE A 227 7.90 -2.79 16.50
N ASN A 228 7.13 -2.56 17.57
CA ASN A 228 5.78 -3.10 17.71
C ASN A 228 4.76 -2.47 16.74
N ASN A 229 4.94 -1.20 16.38
CA ASN A 229 4.05 -0.48 15.46
C ASN A 229 4.84 0.21 14.33
N PRO A 230 4.96 -0.44 13.15
CA PRO A 230 5.73 0.07 12.02
C PRO A 230 5.23 1.43 11.49
N ASP A 231 3.94 1.74 11.65
CA ASP A 231 3.36 3.00 11.18
C ASP A 231 3.89 4.22 11.96
N ASN A 232 4.48 3.99 13.13
CA ASN A 232 5.07 5.03 13.99
C ASN A 232 6.60 5.13 13.85
N ILE A 233 7.19 4.58 12.78
CA ILE A 233 8.63 4.59 12.51
C ILE A 233 9.23 6.01 12.56
N ASP A 234 8.56 7.03 12.05
CA ASP A 234 9.11 8.39 12.13
C ASP A 234 8.95 8.98 13.54
N MET A 235 7.87 8.63 14.23
CA MET A 235 7.57 9.11 15.58
C MET A 235 8.53 8.54 16.64
N TYR A 236 9.00 7.30 16.47
CA TYR A 236 9.88 6.65 17.44
C TYR A 236 11.37 6.89 17.17
N PHE A 237 11.71 7.60 16.09
CA PHE A 237 13.10 7.81 15.66
C PHE A 237 13.97 8.47 16.73
N ASP A 238 13.55 9.63 17.27
CA ASP A 238 14.35 10.37 18.27
C ASP A 238 14.55 9.58 19.56
N GLU A 239 13.55 8.81 19.97
CA GLU A 239 13.63 7.96 21.15
C GLU A 239 14.59 6.80 20.94
N ILE A 240 14.51 6.11 19.80
CA ILE A 240 15.44 5.01 19.48
C ILE A 240 16.87 5.53 19.33
N LYS A 241 17.03 6.68 18.69
CA LYS A 241 18.32 7.38 18.57
C LYS A 241 18.88 7.82 19.93
N SER A 242 18.04 8.12 20.92
CA SER A 242 18.51 8.46 22.25
C SER A 242 19.10 7.26 23.01
N LEU A 243 18.77 6.03 22.61
CA LEU A 243 19.32 4.80 23.17
C LEU A 243 20.65 4.39 22.54
N SER A 244 20.98 4.96 21.37
CA SER A 244 22.18 4.60 20.62
C SER A 244 23.44 5.32 21.12
N SER A 245 24.59 4.68 20.98
CA SER A 245 25.89 5.26 21.31
C SER A 245 26.33 6.29 20.26
N TYR A 246 27.35 7.10 20.58
CA TYR A 246 27.85 8.15 19.68
C TYR A 246 28.51 7.62 18.40
N ASP A 247 28.96 6.36 18.42
CA ASP A 247 29.56 5.63 17.31
C ASP A 247 28.52 4.86 16.47
N GLU A 248 27.26 4.87 16.89
CA GLU A 248 26.14 4.26 16.18
C GLU A 248 25.42 5.31 15.31
N PHE A 249 25.22 4.98 14.04
CA PHE A 249 24.39 5.72 13.12
C PHE A 249 23.04 5.01 12.97
N VAL A 250 21.98 5.67 13.44
CA VAL A 250 20.61 5.17 13.35
C VAL A 250 19.92 5.82 12.15
N GLU A 251 19.42 4.98 11.24
CA GLU A 251 18.56 5.39 10.14
C GLU A 251 17.29 4.54 10.08
N THR A 252 16.22 5.12 9.53
CA THR A 252 15.03 4.32 9.21
C THR A 252 15.29 3.48 7.98
N VAL A 253 14.67 2.31 7.89
CA VAL A 253 14.73 1.49 6.68
C VAL A 253 14.10 2.21 5.48
N ASN A 254 13.18 3.17 5.72
CA ASN A 254 12.65 4.05 4.68
C ASN A 254 13.75 4.91 4.03
N GLN A 255 14.68 5.44 4.84
CA GLN A 255 15.82 6.23 4.36
C GLN A 255 16.85 5.32 3.66
N LYS A 256 17.14 4.15 4.24
CA LYS A 256 18.06 3.18 3.66
C LYS A 256 17.64 2.73 2.25
N TYR A 257 16.34 2.48 2.05
CA TYR A 257 15.75 2.10 0.77
C TYR A 257 14.96 3.25 0.13
N VAL A 258 15.54 4.46 0.14
CA VAL A 258 14.89 5.68 -0.37
C VAL A 258 14.31 5.52 -1.78
N GLN A 259 14.96 4.77 -2.66
CA GLN A 259 14.46 4.54 -4.03
C GLN A 259 13.10 3.84 -4.05
N ILE A 260 12.93 2.79 -3.23
CA ILE A 260 11.67 2.06 -3.10
C ILE A 260 10.60 2.96 -2.46
N PHE A 261 10.93 3.62 -1.34
CA PHE A 261 9.96 4.40 -0.57
C PHE A 261 9.54 5.70 -1.27
N ASP A 262 10.45 6.37 -1.97
CA ASP A 262 10.13 7.54 -2.80
C ASP A 262 9.25 7.13 -3.96
N TRP A 263 9.56 6.01 -4.64
CA TRP A 263 8.69 5.47 -5.69
C TRP A 263 7.28 5.18 -5.17
N LEU A 264 7.16 4.54 -4.00
CA LEU A 264 5.86 4.31 -3.36
C LEU A 264 5.14 5.64 -3.05
N SER A 265 5.85 6.67 -2.61
CA SER A 265 5.27 8.00 -2.35
C SER A 265 4.74 8.67 -3.63
N LEU A 266 5.39 8.47 -4.78
CA LEU A 266 4.95 9.03 -6.06
C LEU A 266 3.58 8.49 -6.49
N LEU A 267 3.23 7.26 -6.07
CA LEU A 267 1.93 6.67 -6.37
C LEU A 267 0.76 7.42 -5.72
N ASP A 268 0.97 8.15 -4.61
CA ASP A 268 -0.08 8.97 -3.98
C ASP A 268 -0.59 10.05 -4.93
N LYS A 269 0.32 10.68 -5.68
CA LYS A 269 -0.03 11.74 -6.64
C LYS A 269 -0.92 11.19 -7.75
N ASN A 270 -0.66 9.97 -8.22
CA ASN A 270 -1.46 9.35 -9.27
C ASN A 270 -2.90 9.11 -8.83
N VAL A 271 -3.11 8.63 -7.60
CA VAL A 271 -4.47 8.43 -7.06
C VAL A 271 -5.22 9.74 -6.91
N VAL A 272 -4.55 10.82 -6.48
CA VAL A 272 -5.16 12.16 -6.43
C VAL A 272 -5.57 12.65 -7.82
N ILE A 273 -4.74 12.43 -8.85
CA ILE A 273 -5.06 12.81 -10.23
C ILE A 273 -6.30 12.06 -10.73
N PHE A 274 -6.36 10.73 -10.56
CA PHE A 274 -7.53 9.94 -10.93
C PHE A 274 -8.77 10.36 -10.16
N PHE A 275 -8.63 10.65 -8.87
CA PHE A 275 -9.71 11.16 -8.04
C PHE A 275 -10.31 12.45 -8.64
N ILE A 276 -9.46 13.43 -9.02
CA ILE A 276 -9.87 14.69 -9.62
C ILE A 276 -10.61 14.47 -10.95
N ILE A 277 -10.11 13.59 -11.82
CA ILE A 277 -10.72 13.31 -13.12
C ILE A 277 -12.10 12.66 -12.93
N ILE A 278 -12.19 11.63 -12.09
CA ILE A 278 -13.43 10.89 -11.86
C ILE A 278 -14.49 11.79 -11.22
N ILE A 279 -14.10 12.60 -10.23
CA ILE A 279 -15.05 13.51 -9.58
C ILE A 279 -15.49 14.64 -10.50
N PHE A 280 -14.61 15.13 -11.38
CA PHE A 280 -14.97 16.12 -12.39
C PHE A 280 -16.02 15.56 -13.35
N VAL A 281 -15.78 14.36 -13.88
CA VAL A 281 -16.73 13.66 -14.77
C VAL A 281 -18.06 13.40 -14.06
N ALA A 282 -18.04 12.90 -12.82
CA ALA A 282 -19.24 12.66 -12.03
C ALA A 282 -20.02 13.95 -11.75
N SER A 283 -19.32 15.05 -11.44
CA SER A 283 -19.93 16.35 -11.16
C SER A 283 -20.59 16.95 -12.40
N PHE A 284 -19.92 16.90 -13.56
CA PHE A 284 -20.46 17.38 -14.84
C PHE A 284 -21.64 16.54 -15.32
N ASN A 285 -21.56 15.23 -15.14
CA ASN A 285 -22.66 14.33 -15.44
C ASN A 285 -23.88 14.67 -14.56
N MET A 286 -23.69 14.85 -13.25
CA MET A 286 -24.76 15.21 -12.34
C MET A 286 -25.38 16.57 -12.66
N LEU A 287 -24.55 17.57 -12.99
CA LEU A 287 -25.00 18.87 -13.47
C LEU A 287 -25.93 18.71 -14.67
N SER A 288 -25.51 17.94 -15.68
CA SER A 288 -26.29 17.69 -16.90
C SER A 288 -27.64 17.05 -16.60
N ILE A 289 -27.66 16.04 -15.73
CA ILE A 289 -28.89 15.34 -15.32
C ILE A 289 -29.86 16.29 -14.61
N VAL A 290 -29.37 17.10 -13.67
CA VAL A 290 -30.24 18.02 -12.93
C VAL A 290 -30.82 19.09 -13.85
N VAL A 291 -30.03 19.62 -14.80
CA VAL A 291 -30.55 20.54 -15.83
C VAL A 291 -31.66 19.89 -16.64
N ILE A 292 -31.43 18.67 -17.14
CA ILE A 292 -32.44 17.94 -17.93
C ILE A 292 -33.72 17.70 -17.10
N LEU A 293 -33.59 17.31 -15.83
CA LEU A 293 -34.73 17.11 -14.93
C LEU A 293 -35.53 18.39 -14.70
N ILE A 294 -34.87 19.55 -14.60
CA ILE A 294 -35.54 20.84 -14.50
C ILE A 294 -36.27 21.17 -15.80
N MET A 295 -35.59 20.99 -16.95
CA MET A 295 -36.16 21.26 -18.28
C MET A 295 -37.40 20.42 -18.57
N GLU A 296 -37.37 19.12 -18.26
CA GLU A 296 -38.50 18.18 -18.42
C GLU A 296 -39.72 18.56 -17.56
N ARG A 297 -39.53 19.45 -16.58
CA ARG A 297 -40.56 19.90 -15.64
C ARG A 297 -40.80 21.42 -15.68
N ILE A 298 -40.34 22.14 -16.71
CA ILE A 298 -40.58 23.59 -16.86
C ILE A 298 -42.07 23.93 -16.76
N LYS A 299 -42.95 23.18 -17.46
CA LYS A 299 -44.40 23.42 -17.42
C LYS A 299 -44.95 23.30 -15.99
N MET A 300 -44.51 22.28 -15.24
CA MET A 300 -44.90 22.09 -13.84
C MET A 300 -44.39 23.24 -12.96
N ILE A 301 -43.15 23.69 -13.17
CA ILE A 301 -42.55 24.82 -12.46
C ILE A 301 -43.35 26.10 -12.72
N GLY A 302 -43.75 26.34 -13.97
CA GLY A 302 -44.58 27.47 -14.40
C GLY A 302 -45.94 27.51 -13.71
N ILE A 303 -46.64 26.37 -13.68
CA ILE A 303 -47.93 26.21 -12.99
C ILE A 303 -47.78 26.43 -11.48
N LEU A 304 -46.73 25.88 -10.85
CA LEU A 304 -46.50 26.10 -9.42
C LEU A 304 -46.23 27.58 -9.11
N LYS A 305 -45.45 28.26 -9.96
CA LYS A 305 -45.18 29.70 -9.81
C LYS A 305 -46.43 30.54 -10.04
N SER A 306 -47.32 30.18 -10.98
CA SER A 306 -48.58 30.90 -11.20
C SER A 306 -49.54 30.76 -10.01
N PHE A 307 -49.51 29.62 -9.31
CA PHE A 307 -50.17 29.43 -8.02
C PHE A 307 -49.47 30.10 -6.82
N GLY A 308 -48.42 30.90 -7.05
CA GLY A 308 -47.73 31.67 -6.01
C GLY A 308 -46.63 30.91 -5.27
N ALA A 309 -46.17 29.75 -5.76
CA ALA A 309 -45.05 29.05 -5.15
C ALA A 309 -43.74 29.84 -5.29
N LYS A 310 -43.06 30.08 -4.16
CA LYS A 310 -41.73 30.71 -4.13
C LYS A 310 -40.68 29.81 -4.80
N SER A 311 -39.72 30.41 -5.50
CA SER A 311 -38.61 29.66 -6.13
C SER A 311 -37.83 28.80 -5.12
N SER A 312 -37.67 29.26 -3.88
CA SER A 312 -37.02 28.48 -2.80
C SER A 312 -37.75 27.17 -2.48
N PHE A 313 -39.08 27.16 -2.55
CA PHE A 313 -39.88 25.94 -2.39
C PHE A 313 -39.59 24.95 -3.51
N ILE A 314 -39.55 25.41 -4.76
CA ILE A 314 -39.27 24.58 -5.93
C ILE A 314 -37.83 24.04 -5.90
N ILE A 315 -36.85 24.90 -5.58
CA ILE A 315 -35.44 24.52 -5.37
C ILE A 315 -35.34 23.39 -4.33
N SER A 316 -36.05 23.49 -3.19
CA SER A 316 -36.03 22.46 -2.15
C SER A 316 -36.56 21.09 -2.62
N ILE A 317 -37.43 21.06 -3.64
CA ILE A 317 -37.97 19.82 -4.21
C ILE A 317 -36.89 19.16 -5.08
N PHE A 318 -36.30 19.91 -6.01
CA PHE A 318 -35.24 19.39 -6.89
C PHE A 318 -33.97 19.03 -6.12
N ALA A 319 -33.61 19.79 -5.08
CA ALA A 319 -32.51 19.45 -4.18
C ALA A 319 -32.73 18.09 -3.50
N ARG A 320 -33.95 17.78 -3.04
CA ARG A 320 -34.27 16.46 -2.46
C ARG A 320 -34.22 15.32 -3.47
N VAL A 321 -34.54 15.58 -4.73
CA VAL A 321 -34.39 14.60 -5.82
C VAL A 321 -32.90 14.34 -6.06
N GLY A 322 -32.09 15.40 -6.21
CA GLY A 322 -30.65 15.31 -6.37
C GLY A 322 -29.96 14.58 -5.21
N PHE A 323 -30.31 14.91 -3.96
CA PHE A 323 -29.80 14.22 -2.78
C PHE A 323 -30.12 12.71 -2.78
N ARG A 324 -31.33 12.32 -3.21
CA ARG A 324 -31.68 10.90 -3.33
C ARG A 324 -30.89 10.19 -4.43
N LEU A 325 -30.66 10.85 -5.57
CA LEU A 325 -29.85 10.29 -6.65
C LEU A 325 -28.40 10.06 -6.18
N ILE A 326 -27.80 11.04 -5.50
CA ILE A 326 -26.48 10.88 -4.88
C ILE A 326 -26.50 9.74 -3.87
N GLY A 327 -27.46 9.73 -2.94
CA GLY A 327 -27.55 8.72 -1.90
C GLY A 327 -27.64 7.28 -2.47
N MET A 328 -28.43 7.08 -3.52
CA MET A 328 -28.51 5.78 -4.20
C MET A 328 -27.23 5.44 -4.95
N GLY A 329 -26.63 6.39 -5.67
CA GLY A 329 -25.37 6.18 -6.38
C GLY A 329 -24.23 5.83 -5.41
N VAL A 330 -24.14 6.55 -4.30
CA VAL A 330 -23.16 6.30 -3.24
C VAL A 330 -23.39 4.93 -2.61
N PHE A 331 -24.63 4.60 -2.23
CA PHE A 331 -24.95 3.31 -1.63
C PHE A 331 -24.58 2.15 -2.57
N ILE A 332 -24.99 2.22 -3.84
CA ILE A 332 -24.68 1.19 -4.84
C ILE A 332 -23.18 1.14 -5.14
N GLY A 333 -22.49 2.28 -5.21
CA GLY A 333 -21.06 2.34 -5.46
C GLY A 333 -20.23 1.69 -4.35
N ASN A 334 -20.58 1.94 -3.08
CA ASN A 334 -19.95 1.24 -1.96
C ASN A 334 -20.24 -0.27 -2.02
N ALA A 335 -21.50 -0.65 -2.25
CA ALA A 335 -21.88 -2.06 -2.35
C ALA A 335 -21.10 -2.78 -3.47
N LEU A 336 -20.97 -2.15 -4.64
CA LEU A 336 -20.19 -2.67 -5.76
C LEU A 336 -18.71 -2.83 -5.41
N ALA A 337 -18.09 -1.82 -4.79
CA ALA A 337 -16.70 -1.90 -4.36
C ALA A 337 -16.48 -3.07 -3.39
N PHE A 338 -17.33 -3.19 -2.36
CA PHE A 338 -17.24 -4.30 -1.40
C PHE A 338 -17.47 -5.66 -2.04
N ILE A 339 -18.43 -5.80 -2.96
CA ILE A 339 -18.66 -7.05 -3.68
C ILE A 339 -17.42 -7.45 -4.47
N ILE A 340 -16.80 -6.50 -5.19
CA ILE A 340 -15.57 -6.75 -5.96
C ILE A 340 -14.43 -7.18 -5.04
N ILE A 341 -14.24 -6.50 -3.90
CA ILE A 341 -13.21 -6.85 -2.91
C ILE A 341 -13.45 -8.26 -2.36
N LEU A 342 -14.69 -8.59 -1.97
CA LEU A 342 -15.04 -9.92 -1.45
C LEU A 342 -14.82 -11.02 -2.48
N LEU A 343 -15.22 -10.80 -3.73
CA LEU A 343 -15.00 -11.74 -4.82
C LEU A 343 -13.51 -11.95 -5.09
N GLN A 344 -12.73 -10.87 -5.11
CA GLN A 344 -11.29 -10.96 -5.34
C GLN A 344 -10.56 -11.64 -4.18
N ASN A 345 -10.92 -11.36 -2.93
CA ASN A 345 -10.33 -12.03 -1.76
C ASN A 345 -10.67 -13.53 -1.71
N LYS A 346 -11.86 -13.93 -2.16
CA LYS A 346 -12.31 -15.33 -2.12
C LYS A 346 -11.83 -16.15 -3.31
N PHE A 347 -11.86 -15.58 -4.52
CA PHE A 347 -11.63 -16.31 -5.77
C PHE A 347 -10.33 -15.95 -6.48
N GLN A 348 -9.62 -14.90 -6.05
CA GLN A 348 -8.38 -14.42 -6.66
C GLN A 348 -8.49 -14.29 -8.19
N LEU A 349 -9.58 -13.69 -8.65
CA LEU A 349 -9.96 -13.60 -10.07
C LEU A 349 -8.89 -12.89 -10.91
N PHE A 350 -8.28 -11.86 -10.34
CA PHE A 350 -7.21 -11.08 -10.96
C PHE A 350 -5.87 -11.41 -10.31
N LYS A 351 -4.98 -12.06 -11.07
CA LYS A 351 -3.59 -12.28 -10.70
C LYS A 351 -2.68 -11.27 -11.38
N LEU A 352 -1.66 -10.83 -10.68
CA LEU A 352 -0.63 -9.94 -11.19
C LEU A 352 0.59 -10.76 -11.59
N ASN A 353 1.34 -10.28 -12.58
CA ASN A 353 2.65 -10.83 -12.87
C ASN A 353 3.62 -10.39 -11.76
N LYS A 354 4.14 -11.36 -11.00
CA LYS A 354 5.10 -11.12 -9.90
C LYS A 354 6.34 -10.36 -10.38
N ASP A 355 6.81 -10.64 -11.59
CA ASP A 355 8.03 -10.01 -12.12
C ASP A 355 7.86 -8.50 -12.32
N ASN A 356 6.64 -8.04 -12.60
CA ASN A 356 6.35 -6.63 -12.88
C ASN A 356 5.78 -5.86 -11.68
N TYR A 357 5.11 -6.57 -10.76
CA TYR A 357 4.33 -5.96 -9.69
C TYR A 357 4.75 -6.41 -8.30
N TYR A 358 5.76 -7.28 -8.19
CA TYR A 358 6.30 -7.79 -6.93
C TYR A 358 5.29 -8.52 -6.03
N ILE A 359 4.03 -8.70 -6.44
CA ILE A 359 2.95 -9.30 -5.66
C ILE A 359 2.10 -10.17 -6.60
N GLU A 360 1.65 -11.34 -6.13
CA GLU A 360 0.85 -12.27 -6.95
C GLU A 360 -0.62 -11.87 -7.09
N ASN A 361 -1.20 -11.35 -6.01
CA ASN A 361 -2.61 -11.06 -5.90
C ASN A 361 -2.80 -9.58 -5.60
N ILE A 362 -3.88 -8.98 -6.12
CA ILE A 362 -4.24 -7.60 -5.81
C ILE A 362 -4.56 -7.48 -4.30
N PRO A 363 -3.73 -6.78 -3.52
CA PRO A 363 -3.98 -6.58 -2.09
C PRO A 363 -5.00 -5.46 -1.89
N PHE A 364 -5.86 -5.58 -0.87
CA PHE A 364 -6.77 -4.51 -0.45
C PHE A 364 -6.56 -4.20 1.02
N ASP A 365 -6.25 -2.94 1.35
CA ASP A 365 -6.27 -2.45 2.72
C ASP A 365 -7.52 -1.59 2.95
N ILE A 366 -8.48 -2.14 3.70
CA ILE A 366 -9.76 -1.48 3.97
C ILE A 366 -9.63 -0.58 5.19
N ASN A 367 -9.36 0.70 4.93
CA ASN A 367 -9.40 1.72 5.96
C ASN A 367 -10.78 2.41 6.00
N TYR A 368 -11.60 2.06 6.99
CA TYR A 368 -12.97 2.60 7.14
C TYR A 368 -12.99 4.13 7.33
N PHE A 369 -11.95 4.70 7.95
CA PHE A 369 -11.86 6.15 8.11
C PHE A 369 -11.59 6.85 6.78
N MET A 370 -10.72 6.27 5.95
CA MET A 370 -10.48 6.75 4.59
C MET A 370 -11.73 6.59 3.70
N LEU A 371 -12.44 5.47 3.82
CA LEU A 371 -13.73 5.25 3.15
C LEU A 371 -14.74 6.35 3.48
N LEU A 372 -14.88 6.68 4.76
CA LEU A 372 -15.77 7.74 5.21
C LEU A 372 -15.38 9.10 4.62
N LYS A 373 -14.08 9.44 4.63
CA LYS A 373 -13.57 10.67 4.02
C LYS A 373 -13.89 10.76 2.54
N ILE A 374 -13.63 9.70 1.76
CA ILE A 374 -13.93 9.65 0.33
C ILE A 374 -15.42 9.87 0.09
N ASN A 375 -16.27 9.17 0.83
CA ASN A 375 -17.72 9.30 0.70
C ASN A 375 -18.20 10.73 0.99
N LEU A 376 -17.75 11.34 2.09
CA LEU A 376 -18.11 12.71 2.44
C LEU A 376 -17.63 13.72 1.39
N LEU A 377 -16.42 13.53 0.87
CA LEU A 377 -15.84 14.44 -0.12
C LEU A 377 -16.57 14.34 -1.47
N VAL A 378 -16.86 13.12 -1.94
CA VAL A 378 -17.64 12.89 -3.16
C VAL A 378 -19.06 13.46 -3.02
N ILE A 379 -19.74 13.17 -1.91
CA ILE A 379 -21.09 13.73 -1.64
C ILE A 379 -21.03 15.25 -1.65
N GLY A 380 -20.06 15.86 -0.96
CA GLY A 380 -19.89 17.30 -0.91
C GLY A 380 -19.68 17.94 -2.29
N LEU A 381 -18.74 17.41 -3.08
CA LEU A 381 -18.42 17.94 -4.41
C LEU A 381 -19.57 17.78 -5.40
N VAL A 382 -20.23 16.61 -5.40
CA VAL A 382 -21.39 16.38 -6.29
C VAL A 382 -22.59 17.23 -5.83
N LEU A 383 -22.77 17.48 -4.53
CA LEU A 383 -23.81 18.41 -4.06
C LEU A 383 -23.57 19.84 -4.55
N ILE A 384 -22.31 20.29 -4.56
CA ILE A 384 -21.94 21.61 -5.11
C ILE A 384 -22.32 21.71 -6.59
N SER A 385 -22.11 20.64 -7.37
CA SER A 385 -22.49 20.63 -8.79
C SER A 385 -24.00 20.73 -9.02
N ILE A 386 -24.83 20.30 -8.06
CA ILE A 386 -26.30 20.44 -8.09
C ILE A 386 -26.75 21.86 -7.76
N ILE A 387 -25.99 22.61 -6.95
CA ILE A 387 -26.39 23.97 -6.54
C ILE A 387 -26.47 24.91 -7.75
N ILE A 388 -25.50 24.82 -8.67
CA ILE A 388 -25.42 25.65 -9.89
C ILE A 388 -26.72 25.62 -10.71
N PRO A 389 -27.23 24.44 -11.17
CA PRO A 389 -28.42 24.38 -11.99
C PRO A 389 -29.70 24.72 -11.22
N LEU A 390 -29.73 24.56 -9.90
CA LEU A 390 -30.89 24.96 -9.10
C LEU A 390 -31.15 26.48 -9.17
N PHE A 391 -30.12 27.30 -9.37
CA PHE A 391 -30.30 28.75 -9.57
C PHE A 391 -31.00 29.10 -10.90
N ILE A 392 -30.98 28.22 -11.90
CA ILE A 392 -31.73 28.41 -13.16
C ILE A 392 -33.23 28.54 -12.87
N ILE A 393 -33.74 27.84 -11.84
CA ILE A 393 -35.15 27.89 -11.43
C ILE A 393 -35.58 29.32 -11.07
N ASN A 394 -34.68 30.16 -10.56
CA ASN A 394 -35.01 31.54 -10.23
C ASN A 394 -35.34 32.37 -11.48
N ARG A 395 -34.75 32.05 -12.63
CA ARG A 395 -34.86 32.82 -13.87
C ARG A 395 -36.04 32.41 -14.76
N ILE A 396 -36.70 31.28 -14.48
CA ILE A 396 -37.86 30.81 -15.25
C ILE A 396 -39.07 31.74 -14.99
N LYS A 397 -39.51 32.49 -16.01
CA LYS A 397 -40.70 33.35 -15.95
C LYS A 397 -41.97 32.56 -16.25
N VAL A 398 -43.09 32.99 -15.65
CA VAL A 398 -44.41 32.33 -15.81
C VAL A 398 -44.93 32.44 -17.25
N ILE A 399 -44.75 33.60 -17.88
CA ILE A 399 -45.20 33.87 -19.26
C ILE A 399 -44.54 32.92 -20.28
N ASP A 400 -43.22 32.74 -20.19
CA ASP A 400 -42.47 31.88 -21.13
C ASP A 400 -42.83 30.38 -20.97
N SER A 401 -43.34 29.97 -19.81
CA SER A 401 -43.70 28.58 -19.53
C SER A 401 -45.11 28.18 -19.99
N ILE A 402 -45.98 29.16 -20.27
CA ILE A 402 -47.39 28.96 -20.64
C ILE A 402 -47.64 29.27 -22.13
N GLN A 403 -46.83 30.13 -22.76
CA GLN A 403 -47.03 30.56 -24.16
C GLN A 403 -46.63 29.54 -25.24
N PHE A 404 -45.89 28.48 -24.90
CA PHE A 404 -45.54 27.37 -25.81
C PHE A 404 -46.39 26.11 -25.56
N SER A 405 -47.67 26.31 -25.20
CA SER A 405 -48.66 25.24 -25.04
C SER A 405 -49.08 24.66 -26.38
#